data_AF-A0A2E1SP41-F1
#
_entry.id   AF-A0A2E1SP41-F1
#
_cell.length_a   1.000
_cell.length_b   1.000
_cell.length_c   1.000
_cell.angle_alpha   90.00
_cell.angle_beta   90.00
_cell.angle_gamma   90.00
#
_symmetry.space_group_name_H-M   'P 1'
#
loop_
_entity.id
_entity.type
_entity.pdbx_description
1 polymer ?
#
loop_
_entity_poly.entity_id
_entity_poly.type
_entity_poly.pdbx_seq_one_letter_code
_entity_poly.pdbx_strand_id
1 'polypeptide(L)'
;MSEDSVNVESRTSSQDKRWTIMAALLGTNTAVMLFQGMEQESNPTQIREVALTIIAATLPFQAIYFLIYTFLLENNGKLSHHMVKKLQTASNICQMFAYISLIGVAMLWYNLSIYVGVVFFASTIFAMILVRYAMTTDEESRDEMKATANEQGS
;
A
#
# COMPACT_ATOMS: atom_id res chain seq x y z
N MET A 1 -19.64 -29.62 -5.60
CA MET A 1 -19.08 -28.45 -6.31
C MET A 1 -19.01 -27.32 -5.30
N SER A 2 -17.92 -27.19 -4.55
CA SER A 2 -16.75 -26.34 -4.85
C SER A 2 -16.98 -24.85 -4.57
N GLU A 3 -17.58 -24.49 -3.44
CA GLU A 3 -17.61 -23.09 -2.96
C GLU A 3 -16.33 -22.69 -2.20
N ASP A 4 -15.55 -23.66 -1.72
CA ASP A 4 -14.34 -23.41 -0.92
C ASP A 4 -13.08 -23.16 -1.79
N SER A 5 -13.09 -23.58 -3.06
CA SER A 5 -11.95 -23.40 -3.98
C SER A 5 -11.83 -21.98 -4.53
N VAL A 6 -12.90 -21.19 -4.49
CA VAL A 6 -12.92 -19.81 -5.04
C VAL A 6 -12.33 -18.80 -4.04
N ASN A 7 -12.30 -19.16 -2.76
CA ASN A 7 -11.79 -18.29 -1.68
C ASN A 7 -10.27 -18.38 -1.50
N VAL A 8 -9.64 -19.48 -1.91
CA VAL A 8 -8.17 -19.65 -1.76
C VAL A 8 -7.42 -18.84 -2.81
N GLU A 9 -7.83 -18.92 -4.08
CA GLU A 9 -7.17 -18.24 -5.21
C GLU A 9 -7.32 -16.70 -5.15
N SER A 10 -8.46 -16.21 -4.63
CA SER A 10 -8.69 -14.78 -4.45
C SER A 10 -7.88 -14.19 -3.28
N ARG A 11 -7.63 -14.98 -2.23
CA ARG A 11 -6.80 -14.59 -1.08
C ARG A 11 -5.32 -14.59 -1.42
N THR A 12 -4.84 -15.56 -2.20
CA THR A 12 -3.45 -15.55 -2.72
C THR A 12 -3.23 -14.39 -3.69
N SER A 13 -4.12 -14.21 -4.68
CA SER A 13 -4.06 -13.09 -5.65
C SER A 13 -4.03 -11.70 -4.99
N SER A 14 -4.85 -11.48 -3.96
CA SER A 14 -4.87 -10.20 -3.24
C SER A 14 -3.65 -10.00 -2.33
N GLN A 15 -3.06 -11.08 -1.79
CA GLN A 15 -1.78 -11.02 -1.07
C GLN A 15 -0.62 -10.72 -2.00
N ASP A 16 -0.57 -11.35 -3.19
CA ASP A 16 0.49 -11.14 -4.19
C ASP A 16 0.52 -9.68 -4.68
N LYS A 17 -0.65 -9.08 -4.94
CA LYS A 17 -0.76 -7.66 -5.32
C LYS A 17 -0.23 -6.73 -4.23
N ARG A 18 -0.56 -6.99 -2.96
CA ARG A 18 -0.07 -6.19 -1.81
C ARG A 18 1.44 -6.33 -1.63
N TRP A 19 1.97 -7.53 -1.86
CA TRP A 19 3.39 -7.81 -1.79
C TRP A 19 4.19 -7.04 -2.84
N THR A 20 3.76 -7.07 -4.11
CA THR A 20 4.45 -6.34 -5.18
C THR A 20 4.54 -4.83 -4.88
N ILE A 21 3.46 -4.25 -4.34
CA ILE A 21 3.43 -2.84 -3.95
C ILE A 21 4.45 -2.55 -2.83
N MET A 22 4.51 -3.41 -1.81
CA MET A 22 5.43 -3.23 -0.70
C MET A 22 6.89 -3.45 -1.08
N ALA A 23 7.17 -4.42 -1.96
CA ALA A 23 8.52 -4.64 -2.49
C ALA A 23 9.00 -3.43 -3.31
N ALA A 24 8.12 -2.86 -4.16
CA ALA A 24 8.42 -1.64 -4.89
C ALA A 24 8.69 -0.47 -3.93
N LEU A 25 7.85 -0.31 -2.91
CA LEU A 25 7.98 0.77 -1.93
C LEU A 25 9.26 0.65 -1.09
N LEU A 26 9.64 -0.56 -0.65
CA LEU A 26 10.92 -0.82 0.03
C LEU A 26 12.11 -0.47 -0.87
N GLY A 27 12.08 -0.90 -2.14
CA GLY A 27 13.12 -0.60 -3.12
C GLY A 27 13.26 0.91 -3.36
N THR A 28 12.15 1.61 -3.57
CA THR A 28 12.14 3.07 -3.75
C THR A 28 12.69 3.79 -2.53
N ASN A 29 12.23 3.45 -1.32
CA ASN A 29 12.72 4.08 -0.09
C ASN A 29 14.22 3.86 0.14
N THR A 30 14.72 2.67 -0.17
CA THR A 30 16.15 2.35 -0.08
C THR A 30 16.95 3.18 -1.08
N ALA A 31 16.51 3.25 -2.34
CA ALA A 31 17.16 4.07 -3.37
C ALA A 31 17.15 5.56 -3.01
N VAL A 32 16.00 6.07 -2.52
CA VAL A 32 15.86 7.45 -2.06
C VAL A 32 16.82 7.73 -0.92
N MET A 33 16.92 6.86 0.08
CA MET A 33 17.87 7.01 1.18
C MET A 33 19.31 7.09 0.68
N LEU A 34 19.70 6.27 -0.29
CA LEU A 34 21.06 6.30 -0.84
C LEU A 34 21.34 7.61 -1.58
N PHE A 35 20.52 7.98 -2.56
CA PHE A 35 20.78 9.16 -3.40
C PHE A 35 20.58 10.47 -2.65
N GLN A 36 19.50 10.59 -1.88
CA GLN A 36 19.23 11.81 -1.11
C GLN A 36 20.09 11.90 0.14
N GLY A 37 20.57 10.76 0.68
CA GLY A 37 21.59 10.75 1.74
C GLY A 37 22.91 11.33 1.25
N MET A 38 23.37 10.92 0.06
CA MET A 38 24.56 11.52 -0.57
C MET A 38 24.38 13.03 -0.84
N GLU A 39 23.22 13.43 -1.37
CA GLU A 39 22.93 14.84 -1.61
C GLU A 39 22.81 15.64 -0.31
N GLN A 40 22.35 15.03 0.79
CA GLN A 40 22.31 15.65 2.12
C GLN A 40 23.71 15.90 2.67
N GLU A 41 24.64 14.97 2.50
CA GLU A 41 26.05 15.15 2.88
C GLU A 41 26.71 16.29 2.09
N SER A 42 26.37 16.43 0.80
CA SER A 42 26.92 17.49 -0.06
C SER A 42 26.26 18.86 0.11
N ASN A 43 24.93 18.90 0.29
CA ASN A 43 24.12 20.11 0.40
C ASN A 43 23.03 19.91 1.47
N PRO A 44 23.34 20.18 2.75
CA PRO A 44 22.46 19.84 3.85
C PRO A 44 21.24 20.77 3.90
N THR A 45 20.05 20.16 3.99
CA THR A 45 18.80 20.88 4.25
C THR A 45 18.01 20.19 5.35
N GLN A 46 17.38 20.96 6.25
CA GLN A 46 16.63 20.38 7.38
C GLN A 46 15.40 19.58 6.93
N ILE A 47 14.71 20.02 5.87
CA ILE A 47 13.54 19.32 5.35
C ILE A 47 13.92 17.93 4.83
N ARG A 48 15.06 17.81 4.12
CA ARG A 48 15.57 16.52 3.64
C ARG A 48 15.99 15.61 4.77
N GLU A 49 16.63 16.14 5.82
CA GLU A 49 17.02 15.35 7.00
C GLU A 49 15.82 14.74 7.72
N VAL A 50 14.77 15.53 7.96
CA VAL A 50 13.52 15.05 8.58
C VAL A 50 12.87 13.99 7.68
N ALA A 51 12.80 14.24 6.38
CA ALA A 51 12.20 13.30 5.44
C ALA A 51 12.97 11.97 5.36
N LEU A 52 14.31 12.03 5.31
CA LEU A 52 15.18 10.85 5.36
C LEU A 52 15.04 10.09 6.67
N THR A 53 14.89 10.80 7.80
CA THR A 53 14.68 10.19 9.11
C THR A 53 13.36 9.43 9.17
N ILE A 54 12.27 9.99 8.62
CA ILE A 54 10.98 9.30 8.51
C ILE A 54 11.14 8.02 7.68
N ILE A 55 11.78 8.12 6.51
CA ILE A 55 12.02 6.96 5.66
C ILE A 55 12.85 5.91 6.41
N ALA A 56 13.94 6.30 7.06
CA ALA A 56 14.80 5.42 7.84
C ALA A 56 14.05 4.70 8.96
N ALA A 57 13.19 5.41 9.69
CA ALA A 57 12.39 4.81 10.77
C ALA A 57 11.39 3.77 10.25
N THR A 58 10.92 3.91 9.01
CA THR A 58 9.91 3.01 8.41
C THR A 58 10.50 1.79 7.68
N LEU A 59 11.77 1.84 7.27
CA LEU A 59 12.43 0.73 6.57
C LEU A 59 12.42 -0.60 7.35
N PRO A 60 12.70 -0.64 8.68
CA PRO A 60 12.64 -1.88 9.43
C PRO A 60 11.25 -2.53 9.38
N PHE A 61 10.18 -1.73 9.42
CA PHE A 61 8.81 -2.24 9.33
C PHE A 61 8.51 -2.85 7.95
N GLN A 62 9.04 -2.25 6.88
CA GLN A 62 8.92 -2.78 5.52
C GLN A 62 9.70 -4.09 5.36
N ALA A 63 10.90 -4.19 5.93
CA ALA A 63 11.70 -5.41 5.93
C ALA A 63 11.02 -6.54 6.71
N ILE A 64 10.48 -6.26 7.90
CA ILE A 64 9.73 -7.25 8.70
C ILE A 64 8.45 -7.69 7.98
N TYR A 65 7.73 -6.78 7.33
CA TYR A 65 6.59 -7.14 6.49
C TYR A 65 6.98 -8.15 5.41
N PHE A 66 8.09 -7.89 4.71
CA PHE A 66 8.61 -8.77 3.67
C PHE A 66 9.03 -10.15 4.22
N LEU A 67 9.66 -10.19 5.40
CA LEU A 67 10.04 -11.44 6.07
C LEU A 67 8.81 -12.26 6.49
N ILE A 68 7.80 -11.63 7.10
CA ILE A 68 6.55 -12.30 7.48
C ILE A 68 5.86 -12.86 6.24
N TYR A 69 5.83 -12.09 5.15
CA TYR A 69 5.24 -12.54 3.88
C TYR A 69 5.97 -13.76 3.31
N THR A 70 7.29 -13.67 3.16
CA THR A 70 8.11 -14.77 2.64
C THR A 70 7.96 -16.01 3.51
N PHE A 71 7.93 -15.86 4.83
CA PHE A 71 7.71 -16.97 5.76
C PHE A 71 6.33 -17.62 5.58
N LEU A 72 5.26 -16.83 5.40
CA LEU A 72 3.92 -17.35 5.12
C LEU A 72 3.86 -18.08 3.77
N LEU A 73 4.57 -17.57 2.77
CA LEU A 73 4.64 -18.18 1.44
C LEU A 73 5.39 -19.51 1.47
N GLU A 74 6.55 -19.55 2.11
CA GLU A 74 7.41 -20.74 2.21
C GLU A 74 6.78 -21.85 3.05
N ASN A 75 5.96 -21.49 4.04
CA ASN A 75 5.28 -22.42 4.94
C ASN A 75 3.79 -22.56 4.62
N ASN A 76 3.37 -22.22 3.41
CA ASN A 76 1.98 -22.33 2.99
C ASN A 76 1.49 -23.78 3.13
N GLY A 77 0.33 -23.98 3.77
CA GLY A 77 -0.23 -25.29 4.09
C GLY A 77 0.40 -26.06 5.26
N LYS A 78 1.53 -25.60 5.82
CA LYS A 78 2.20 -26.24 6.99
C LYS A 78 1.88 -25.55 8.31
N LEU A 79 1.39 -24.30 8.27
CA LEU A 79 1.08 -23.50 9.44
C LEU A 79 -0.37 -23.70 9.90
N SER A 80 -0.56 -23.75 11.22
CA SER A 80 -1.91 -23.69 11.82
C SER A 80 -2.61 -22.38 11.47
N HIS A 81 -3.92 -22.45 11.24
CA HIS A 81 -4.76 -21.30 10.92
C HIS A 81 -4.67 -20.17 11.98
N HIS A 82 -4.43 -20.52 13.25
CA HIS A 82 -4.22 -19.54 14.32
C HIS A 82 -2.90 -18.76 14.17
N MET A 83 -1.82 -19.43 13.72
CA MET A 83 -0.52 -18.79 13.51
C MET A 83 -0.55 -17.85 12.29
N VAL A 84 -1.17 -18.29 11.20
CA VAL A 84 -1.38 -17.45 10.00
C VAL A 84 -2.11 -16.17 10.35
N LYS A 85 -3.19 -16.25 11.16
CA LYS A 85 -3.96 -15.07 11.59
C LYS A 85 -3.11 -14.11 12.42
N LYS A 86 -2.28 -14.60 13.34
CA LYS A 86 -1.36 -13.75 14.13
C LYS A 86 -0.32 -13.06 13.25
N LEU A 87 0.28 -13.79 12.31
CA LEU A 87 1.27 -13.24 11.38
C LEU A 87 0.64 -12.20 10.44
N GLN A 88 -0.58 -12.45 9.94
CA GLN A 88 -1.32 -11.47 9.13
C GLN A 88 -1.63 -10.19 9.91
N THR A 89 -2.04 -10.29 11.18
CA THR A 89 -2.24 -9.11 12.02
C THR A 89 -0.94 -8.33 12.21
N ALA A 90 0.17 -9.01 12.51
CA ALA A 90 1.48 -8.37 12.62
C ALA A 90 1.89 -7.68 11.31
N SER A 91 1.71 -8.38 10.17
CA SER A 91 1.96 -7.85 8.83
C SER A 91 1.12 -6.60 8.53
N ASN A 92 -0.17 -6.59 8.85
CA ASN A 92 -1.03 -5.42 8.64
C ASN A 92 -0.56 -4.20 9.46
N ILE A 93 -0.08 -4.41 10.69
CA ILE A 93 0.47 -3.33 11.51
C ILE A 93 1.76 -2.80 10.86
N CYS A 94 2.67 -3.68 10.45
CA CYS A 94 3.88 -3.28 9.73
C CYS A 94 3.56 -2.52 8.43
N GLN A 95 2.53 -2.94 7.70
CA GLN A 95 2.05 -2.28 6.49
C GLN A 95 1.54 -0.86 6.78
N MET A 96 0.85 -0.64 7.91
CA MET A 96 0.42 0.71 8.31
C MET A 96 1.62 1.65 8.53
N PHE A 97 2.64 1.21 9.27
CA PHE A 97 3.86 1.99 9.47
C PHE A 97 4.66 2.16 8.17
N ALA A 98 4.68 1.15 7.30
CA ALA A 98 5.33 1.23 6.00
C ALA A 98 4.75 2.37 5.14
N TYR A 99 3.44 2.59 5.17
CA TYR A 99 2.81 3.68 4.41
C TYR A 99 3.09 5.08 4.95
N ILE A 100 3.52 5.23 6.21
CA ILE A 100 3.98 6.51 6.74
C ILE A 100 5.21 7.02 5.95
N SER A 101 6.01 6.12 5.36
CA SER A 101 7.15 6.48 4.53
C SER A 101 6.80 7.39 3.35
N LEU A 102 5.56 7.30 2.83
CA LEU A 102 5.08 8.14 1.74
C LEU A 102 5.07 9.62 2.10
N ILE A 103 4.92 9.96 3.39
CA ILE A 103 5.02 11.34 3.87
C ILE A 103 6.44 11.86 3.70
N GLY A 104 7.46 11.05 4.03
CA GLY A 104 8.86 11.40 3.80
C GLY A 104 9.18 11.60 2.33
N VAL A 105 8.68 10.71 1.46
CA VAL A 105 8.85 10.84 0.00
C VAL A 105 8.18 12.13 -0.53
N ALA A 106 6.97 12.44 -0.07
CA ALA A 106 6.27 13.66 -0.46
C ALA A 106 7.03 14.93 0.00
N MET A 107 7.58 14.93 1.22
CA MET A 107 8.42 16.03 1.72
C MET A 107 9.68 16.23 0.87
N LEU A 108 10.33 15.15 0.43
CA LEU A 108 11.49 15.23 -0.46
C LEU A 108 11.14 15.83 -1.82
N TRP A 109 10.03 15.41 -2.43
CA TRP A 109 9.61 15.98 -3.72
C TRP A 109 9.22 17.45 -3.61
N TYR A 110 8.60 17.85 -2.51
CA TYR A 110 8.29 19.26 -2.25
C TYR A 110 9.58 20.09 -2.08
N ASN A 111 10.58 19.54 -1.38
CA ASN A 111 11.89 20.19 -1.22
C ASN A 111 12.65 20.31 -2.56
N LEU A 112 12.51 19.32 -3.45
CA LEU A 112 13.14 19.33 -4.77
C LEU A 112 12.53 20.42 -5.68
N SER A 113 11.20 20.50 -5.75
CA SER A 113 10.51 21.55 -6.51
C SER A 113 9.08 21.69 -6.02
N ILE A 114 8.69 22.92 -5.69
CA ILE A 114 7.33 23.25 -5.29
C ILE A 114 6.29 22.82 -6.34
N TYR A 115 6.62 22.91 -7.64
CA TYR A 115 5.73 22.49 -8.72
C TYR A 115 5.48 20.98 -8.69
N VAL A 116 6.53 20.18 -8.44
CA VAL A 116 6.41 18.72 -8.34
C VAL A 116 5.52 18.35 -7.16
N GLY A 117 5.74 18.98 -6.00
CA GLY A 117 4.93 18.75 -4.81
C GLY A 117 3.44 19.08 -5.00
N VAL A 118 3.14 20.24 -5.60
CA VAL A 118 1.75 20.67 -5.85
C VAL A 118 1.05 19.76 -6.86
N VAL A 119 1.70 19.39 -7.97
CA VAL A 119 1.12 18.49 -8.98
C VAL A 119 0.90 17.10 -8.40
N PHE A 120 1.81 16.58 -7.59
CA PHE A 120 1.64 15.29 -6.91
C PHE A 120 0.42 15.29 -5.99
N PHE A 121 0.28 16.35 -5.17
CA PHE A 121 -0.84 16.48 -4.25
C PHE A 121 -2.18 16.61 -4.98
N ALA A 122 -2.25 17.48 -6.01
CA ALA A 122 -3.43 17.65 -6.84
C ALA A 122 -3.85 16.33 -7.53
N SER A 123 -2.88 15.60 -8.08
CA SER A 123 -3.12 14.30 -8.72
C SER A 123 -3.64 13.25 -7.74
N THR A 124 -3.13 13.27 -6.50
CA THR A 124 -3.58 12.36 -5.44
C THR A 124 -5.03 12.63 -5.06
N ILE A 125 -5.43 13.89 -4.88
CA ILE A 125 -6.82 14.27 -4.63
C ILE A 125 -7.72 13.81 -5.79
N PHE A 126 -7.31 14.09 -7.02
CA PHE A 126 -8.07 13.71 -8.20
C PHE A 126 -8.26 12.18 -8.29
N ALA A 127 -7.20 11.40 -8.04
CA ALA A 127 -7.27 9.94 -8.00
C ALA A 127 -8.24 9.44 -6.90
N MET A 128 -8.21 10.04 -5.70
CA MET A 128 -9.16 9.68 -4.63
C MET A 128 -10.61 9.97 -5.03
N ILE A 129 -10.88 11.10 -5.69
CA ILE A 129 -12.21 11.44 -6.19
C ILE A 129 -12.66 10.42 -7.24
N LEU A 130 -11.79 10.05 -8.18
CA LEU A 130 -12.10 9.05 -9.20
C LEU A 130 -12.43 7.68 -8.60
N VAL A 131 -11.64 7.21 -7.62
CA VAL A 131 -11.92 5.94 -6.93
C VAL A 131 -13.28 6.00 -6.22
N ARG A 132 -13.58 7.11 -5.54
CA ARG A 132 -14.87 7.30 -4.87
C ARG A 132 -16.02 7.28 -5.87
N TYR A 133 -15.91 8.03 -6.97
CA TYR A 133 -16.90 8.11 -8.03
C TYR A 133 -17.15 6.74 -8.68
N ALA A 134 -16.08 5.99 -8.99
CA ALA A 134 -16.18 4.66 -9.57
C ALA A 134 -16.92 3.69 -8.65
N MET A 135 -16.66 3.74 -7.33
CA MET A 135 -17.38 2.88 -6.37
C MET A 135 -18.85 3.29 -6.18
N THR A 136 -19.18 4.59 -6.25
CA THR A 136 -20.59 5.03 -6.14
C THR A 136 -21.40 4.68 -7.38
N THR A 137 -20.78 4.75 -8.56
CA THR A 137 -21.42 4.36 -9.83
C THR A 137 -21.81 2.87 -9.84
N ASP A 138 -20.99 2.00 -9.24
CA ASP A 138 -21.26 0.56 -9.14
C ASP A 138 -22.36 0.22 -8.13
N GLU A 139 -22.54 1.05 -7.09
CA GLU A 139 -23.69 0.92 -6.16
C GLU A 139 -24.99 1.36 -6.83
N GLU A 140 -25.00 2.51 -7.50
CA GLU A 140 -26.18 3.06 -8.20
C GLU A 140 -26.69 2.11 -9.29
N SER A 141 -25.80 1.63 -10.16
CA SER A 141 -26.17 0.69 -11.23
C SER A 141 -26.62 -0.69 -10.73
N ARG A 142 -26.16 -1.13 -9.55
CA ARG A 142 -26.61 -2.37 -8.91
C ARG A 142 -27.98 -2.22 -8.26
N ASP A 143 -28.28 -1.06 -7.69
CA ASP A 143 -29.57 -0.78 -7.06
C ASP A 143 -30.67 -0.56 -8.11
N GLU A 144 -30.35 0.08 -9.24
CA GLU A 144 -31.26 0.17 -10.41
C GLU A 144 -31.60 -1.21 -10.99
N MET A 145 -30.62 -2.11 -11.10
CA MET A 145 -30.85 -3.48 -11.59
C MET A 145 -31.70 -4.32 -10.63
N LYS A 146 -31.63 -4.06 -9.31
CA LYS A 146 -32.52 -4.71 -8.32
C LYS A 146 -33.93 -4.14 -8.33
N ALA A 147 -34.08 -2.83 -8.51
CA ALA A 147 -35.39 -2.18 -8.58
C ALA A 147 -36.19 -2.67 -9.79
N THR A 148 -35.56 -2.73 -10.96
CA THR A 148 -36.17 -3.23 -12.21
C THR A 148 -36.50 -4.73 -12.16
N ALA A 149 -35.70 -5.55 -11.48
CA ALA A 149 -36.00 -6.97 -11.28
C ALA A 149 -37.21 -7.20 -10.34
N ASN A 150 -37.43 -6.33 -9.37
CA ASN A 150 -38.60 -6.41 -8.46
C ASN A 150 -39.90 -5.96 -9.15
N GLU A 151 -39.84 -5.00 -10.07
CA GLU A 151 -41.00 -4.55 -10.84
C GLU A 151 -41.44 -5.55 -11.92
N GLN A 152 -40.54 -6.39 -12.43
CA GLN A 152 -40.87 -7.44 -13.41
C GLN A 152 -41.31 -8.78 -12.77
N GLY A 153 -41.24 -8.89 -11.44
CA GLY A 153 -41.61 -10.09 -10.69
C GLY A 153 -42.97 -10.01 -9.95
N SER A 154 -43.72 -8.92 -10.12
CA SER A 154 -45.07 -8.73 -9.58
C SER A 154 -46.12 -8.68 -10.70
#